data_AF-A0A9Q4AQX2-F1
#
_entry.id   AF-A0A9Q4AQX2-F1
#
_cell.length_a   1.000
_cell.length_b   1.000
_cell.length_c   1.000
_cell.angle_alpha   90.00
_cell.angle_beta   90.00
_cell.angle_gamma   90.00
#
_symmetry.space_group_name_H-M   'P 1'
#
loop_
_entity.id
_entity.type
_entity.pdbx_description
1 polymer ?
#
loop_
_entity_poly.entity_id
_entity_poly.type
_entity_poly.pdbx_seq_one_letter_code
_entity_poly.pdbx_strand_id
1 'polypeptide(L)'
;MRKATSLVAFLLLSGPAMAEPFHHPFGEWREYNRDWLAACPDAIVEGSGDFYGYSCFASTGSQELNGANLPAYKLTLIRNRLDGTLDLAITVSPETGEYDPARPITLSFGGEPPVNLAMGTDIETRHNTINQFFIADAEQLAAIIDTMKDRNAVTLSVPLVGQDEPVETWLSLRGVLASLDFMETYARKVAQY
;
A
#
# COMPACT_ATOMS: atom_id res chain seq x y z
N MET A 1 49.33 -8.90 -10.86
CA MET A 1 47.92 -9.35 -10.88
C MET A 1 47.35 -9.62 -9.47
N ARG A 2 47.71 -8.84 -8.43
CA ARG A 2 47.24 -9.05 -7.04
C ARG A 2 46.24 -8.01 -6.52
N LYS A 3 45.98 -6.94 -7.30
CA LYS A 3 45.06 -5.85 -6.93
C LYS A 3 43.63 -6.02 -7.48
N ALA A 4 43.44 -6.90 -8.47
CA ALA A 4 42.13 -7.14 -9.07
C ALA A 4 41.25 -8.09 -8.23
N THR A 5 41.86 -9.02 -7.48
CA THR A 5 41.15 -9.99 -6.63
C THR A 5 40.54 -9.36 -5.38
N SER A 6 41.09 -8.26 -4.85
CA SER A 6 40.52 -7.57 -3.68
C SER A 6 39.27 -6.73 -3.98
N LEU A 7 39.05 -6.33 -5.24
CA LEU A 7 37.89 -5.50 -5.61
C LEU A 7 36.61 -6.34 -5.75
N VAL A 8 36.72 -7.60 -6.17
CA VAL A 8 35.59 -8.53 -6.35
C VAL A 8 35.01 -8.97 -5.00
N ALA A 9 35.84 -9.11 -3.96
CA ALA A 9 35.38 -9.50 -2.62
C ALA A 9 34.55 -8.40 -1.92
N PHE A 10 34.79 -7.12 -2.23
CA PHE A 10 34.04 -6.02 -1.63
C PHE A 10 32.65 -5.82 -2.27
N LEU A 11 32.49 -6.18 -3.54
CA LEU A 11 31.20 -6.11 -4.26
C LEU A 11 30.21 -7.21 -3.85
N LEU A 12 30.70 -8.30 -3.24
CA LEU A 12 29.85 -9.41 -2.76
C LEU A 12 29.24 -9.17 -1.38
N LEU A 13 29.71 -8.16 -0.64
CA LEU A 13 29.17 -7.77 0.68
C LEU A 13 28.17 -6.62 0.62
N SER A 14 27.97 -6.02 -0.56
CA SER A 14 26.96 -4.98 -0.82
C SER A 14 25.70 -5.56 -1.46
N GLY A 15 25.34 -6.81 -1.12
CA GLY A 15 24.00 -7.30 -1.39
C GLY A 15 22.99 -6.41 -0.66
N PRO A 16 21.80 -6.14 -1.23
CA PRO A 16 20.77 -5.41 -0.50
C PRO A 16 20.48 -6.18 0.79
N ALA A 17 20.73 -5.55 1.94
CA ALA A 17 20.19 -6.02 3.21
C ALA A 17 18.66 -5.91 3.10
N MET A 18 18.03 -6.97 2.61
CA MET A 18 16.60 -7.18 2.81
C MET A 18 16.47 -7.44 4.31
N ALA A 19 15.82 -6.51 5.02
CA ALA A 19 15.55 -6.74 6.43
C ALA A 19 14.64 -7.97 6.52
N GLU A 20 15.11 -9.03 7.17
CA GLU A 20 14.28 -10.22 7.40
C GLU A 20 12.99 -9.83 8.16
N PRO A 21 11.88 -10.57 7.95
CA PRO A 21 10.68 -10.41 8.74
C PRO A 21 10.99 -10.37 10.23
N PHE A 22 10.45 -9.37 10.93
CA PHE A 22 10.63 -9.20 12.37
C PHE A 22 9.28 -9.16 13.08
N HIS A 23 9.28 -9.60 14.34
CA HIS A 23 8.10 -9.51 15.19
C HIS A 23 8.06 -8.16 15.90
N HIS A 24 6.95 -7.45 15.76
CA HIS A 24 6.73 -6.13 16.36
C HIS A 24 6.10 -6.27 17.75
N PRO A 25 6.48 -5.45 18.75
CA PRO A 25 5.96 -5.56 20.12
C PRO A 25 4.44 -5.44 20.28
N PHE A 26 3.73 -4.95 19.26
CA PHE A 26 2.27 -4.86 19.26
C PHE A 26 1.55 -6.09 18.66
N GLY A 27 2.26 -7.21 18.47
CA GLY A 27 1.65 -8.49 18.09
C GLY A 27 1.41 -8.64 16.59
N GLU A 28 2.44 -8.38 15.79
CA GLU A 28 2.40 -8.57 14.34
C GLU A 28 3.79 -8.83 13.76
N TRP A 29 3.82 -9.61 12.68
CA TRP A 29 5.01 -9.71 11.82
C TRP A 29 5.08 -8.52 10.90
N ARG A 30 6.27 -7.96 10.69
CA ARG A 30 6.52 -6.86 9.77
C ARG A 30 7.74 -7.12 8.90
N GLU A 31 7.72 -6.57 7.69
CA GLU A 31 8.87 -6.56 6.79
C GLU A 31 8.89 -5.26 5.97
N TYR A 32 10.09 -4.67 5.82
CA TYR A 32 10.31 -3.52 4.96
C TYR A 32 10.69 -3.99 3.55
N ASN A 33 9.77 -3.80 2.62
CA ASN A 33 9.93 -4.12 1.21
C ASN A 33 10.20 -2.84 0.42
N ARG A 34 11.47 -2.38 0.45
CA ARG A 34 11.89 -1.10 -0.15
C ARG A 34 11.09 0.07 0.44
N ASP A 35 10.14 0.61 -0.32
CA ASP A 35 9.34 1.78 0.05
C ASP A 35 7.98 1.37 0.68
N TRP A 36 7.76 0.06 0.86
CA TRP A 36 6.56 -0.51 1.45
C TRP A 36 6.87 -1.13 2.81
N LEU A 37 5.95 -0.97 3.76
CA LEU A 37 5.94 -1.72 5.01
C LEU A 37 4.78 -2.71 4.97
N ALA A 38 5.09 -4.00 4.98
CA ALA A 38 4.12 -5.08 5.08
C ALA A 38 3.99 -5.54 6.54
N ALA A 39 2.77 -5.89 6.94
CA ALA A 39 2.41 -6.30 8.28
C ALA A 39 1.34 -7.39 8.28
N CYS A 40 1.46 -8.34 9.21
CA CYS A 40 0.50 -9.40 9.43
C CYS A 40 0.30 -9.58 10.94
N PRO A 41 -0.85 -9.17 11.49
CA PRO A 41 -1.20 -9.39 12.90
C PRO A 41 -1.13 -10.86 13.30
N ASP A 42 -0.75 -11.14 14.54
CA ASP A 42 -0.61 -12.53 15.02
C ASP A 42 -1.97 -13.24 15.07
N ALA A 43 -2.99 -12.54 15.58
CA ALA A 43 -4.34 -13.06 15.75
C ALA A 43 -5.29 -12.65 14.60
N ILE A 44 -6.33 -13.45 14.39
CA ILE A 44 -7.51 -13.09 13.58
C ILE A 44 -8.66 -12.79 14.55
N VAL A 45 -9.26 -11.62 14.40
CA VAL A 45 -10.45 -11.17 15.10
C VAL A 45 -11.57 -11.00 14.07
N GLU A 46 -12.31 -12.08 13.81
CA GLU A 46 -13.36 -12.14 12.76
C GLU A 46 -14.47 -11.09 12.93
N GLY A 47 -14.70 -10.63 14.17
CA GLY A 47 -15.66 -9.57 14.49
C GLY A 47 -15.09 -8.15 14.46
N SER A 48 -13.87 -7.93 13.96
CA SER A 48 -13.29 -6.58 13.91
C SER A 48 -14.09 -5.64 13.00
N GLY A 49 -14.23 -4.39 13.44
CA GLY A 49 -14.84 -3.33 12.63
C GLY A 49 -13.95 -2.84 11.47
N ASP A 50 -12.66 -3.19 11.49
CA ASP A 50 -11.66 -2.80 10.50
C ASP A 50 -10.96 -3.99 9.86
N PHE A 51 -10.29 -3.76 8.73
CA PHE A 51 -9.52 -4.79 8.05
C PHE A 51 -8.32 -5.27 8.86
N TYR A 52 -7.77 -4.43 9.77
CA TYR A 52 -6.59 -4.76 10.57
C TYR A 52 -6.82 -5.99 11.44
N GLY A 53 -8.03 -6.18 11.97
CA GLY A 53 -8.32 -7.33 12.83
C GLY A 53 -8.23 -8.71 12.17
N TYR A 54 -8.36 -8.82 10.84
CA TYR A 54 -8.39 -10.13 10.15
C TYR A 54 -7.56 -10.18 8.86
N SER A 55 -6.85 -9.10 8.51
CA SER A 55 -6.08 -9.03 7.27
C SER A 55 -4.59 -8.83 7.53
N CYS A 56 -3.77 -9.35 6.62
CA CYS A 56 -2.45 -8.79 6.41
C CYS A 56 -2.58 -7.54 5.53
N PHE A 57 -1.68 -6.59 5.67
CA PHE A 57 -1.70 -5.37 4.85
C PHE A 57 -0.28 -4.88 4.58
N ALA A 58 -0.11 -4.12 3.51
CA ALA A 58 1.13 -3.44 3.20
C ALA A 58 0.83 -2.04 2.70
N SER A 59 1.62 -1.05 3.12
CA SER A 59 1.39 0.32 2.70
C SER A 59 2.65 1.07 2.30
N THR A 60 2.46 2.01 1.39
CA THR A 60 3.40 3.06 0.98
C THR A 60 2.73 4.42 1.19
N GLY A 61 3.52 5.48 1.28
CA GLY A 61 3.01 6.82 1.58
C GLY A 61 3.76 7.93 0.87
N SER A 62 3.09 9.08 0.75
CA SER A 62 3.66 10.32 0.24
C SER A 62 4.80 10.83 1.13
N GLN A 63 5.68 11.64 0.55
CA GLN A 63 6.66 12.40 1.31
C GLN A 63 6.01 13.55 2.11
N GLU A 64 4.91 14.10 1.58
CA GLU A 64 4.09 15.04 2.32
C GLU A 64 3.50 14.38 3.56
N LEU A 65 3.59 15.06 4.69
CA LEU A 65 3.07 14.61 5.98
C LEU A 65 1.91 15.51 6.41
N ASN A 66 1.00 14.94 7.18
CA ASN A 66 -0.09 15.67 7.84
C ASN A 66 0.29 16.11 9.26
N GLY A 67 -0.64 16.76 9.95
CA GLY A 67 -0.42 17.30 11.30
C GLY A 67 -0.11 16.24 12.38
N ALA A 68 -0.32 14.94 12.08
CA ALA A 68 0.09 13.82 12.93
C ALA A 68 1.47 13.25 12.56
N ASN A 69 2.21 13.91 11.65
CA ASN A 69 3.49 13.46 11.11
C ASN A 69 3.41 12.08 10.43
N LEU A 70 2.26 11.78 9.82
CA LEU A 70 2.01 10.59 9.00
C LEU A 70 1.87 11.01 7.54
N PRO A 71 2.14 10.12 6.57
CA PRO A 71 1.95 10.44 5.15
C PRO A 71 0.53 10.96 4.87
N ALA A 72 0.45 12.11 4.21
CA ALA A 72 -0.79 12.74 3.81
C ALA A 72 -1.60 11.86 2.85
N TYR A 73 -0.91 11.10 2.00
CA TYR A 73 -1.52 10.18 1.04
C TYR A 73 -0.88 8.80 1.14
N LYS A 74 -1.69 7.75 1.04
CA LYS A 74 -1.19 6.36 1.10
C LYS A 74 -1.91 5.45 0.14
N LEU A 75 -1.21 4.41 -0.30
CA LEU A 75 -1.80 3.19 -0.84
C LEU A 75 -1.60 2.07 0.17
N THR A 76 -2.66 1.31 0.41
CA THR A 76 -2.63 0.15 1.30
C THR A 76 -3.19 -1.06 0.56
N LEU A 77 -2.35 -2.04 0.27
CA LEU A 77 -2.76 -3.36 -0.18
C LEU A 77 -3.19 -4.16 1.04
N ILE A 78 -4.29 -4.88 0.93
CA ILE A 78 -4.87 -5.66 2.02
C ILE A 78 -5.09 -7.07 1.49
N ARG A 79 -4.73 -8.08 2.30
CA ARG A 79 -5.05 -9.48 2.05
C ARG A 79 -5.86 -10.01 3.21
N ASN A 80 -7.13 -10.28 2.97
CA ASN A 80 -7.98 -10.95 3.93
C ASN A 80 -7.41 -12.35 4.21
N ARG A 81 -7.18 -12.68 5.48
CA ARG A 81 -6.54 -13.95 5.87
C ARG A 81 -7.52 -15.12 5.87
N LEU A 82 -8.82 -14.86 5.89
CA LEU A 82 -9.87 -15.87 5.91
C LEU A 82 -10.07 -16.51 4.53
N ASP A 83 -10.04 -15.70 3.47
CA ASP A 83 -10.35 -16.13 2.11
C ASP A 83 -9.23 -15.84 1.08
N GLY A 84 -8.22 -15.06 1.46
CA GLY A 84 -7.12 -14.67 0.58
C GLY A 84 -7.45 -13.51 -0.37
N THR A 85 -8.65 -12.93 -0.29
CA THR A 85 -9.09 -11.83 -1.15
C THR A 85 -8.17 -10.63 -0.99
N LEU A 86 -7.78 -10.03 -2.12
CA LEU A 86 -6.99 -8.80 -2.14
C LEU A 86 -7.90 -7.58 -2.24
N ASP A 87 -7.44 -6.49 -1.66
CA ASP A 87 -8.12 -5.21 -1.66
C ASP A 87 -7.09 -4.06 -1.68
N LEU A 88 -7.53 -2.88 -2.10
CA LEU A 88 -6.70 -1.69 -2.22
C LEU A 88 -7.43 -0.49 -1.63
N ALA A 89 -6.78 0.16 -0.68
CA ALA A 89 -7.28 1.36 -0.06
C ALA A 89 -6.38 2.57 -0.35
N ILE A 90 -7.00 3.69 -0.73
CA ILE A 90 -6.38 5.00 -0.92
C ILE A 90 -6.70 5.86 0.31
N THR A 91 -5.69 6.30 1.04
CA THR A 91 -5.88 7.25 2.15
C THR A 91 -5.61 8.67 1.67
N VAL A 92 -6.53 9.60 1.97
CA VAL A 92 -6.40 11.04 1.71
C VAL A 92 -6.55 11.80 3.02
N SER A 93 -5.45 12.25 3.59
CA SER A 93 -5.45 12.92 4.89
C SER A 93 -4.42 14.05 4.94
N PRO A 94 -4.44 15.02 4.02
CA PRO A 94 -3.52 16.16 4.05
C PRO A 94 -3.70 17.00 5.33
N GLU A 95 -2.72 17.86 5.61
CA GLU A 95 -2.80 18.84 6.71
C GLU A 95 -4.04 19.74 6.57
N THR A 96 -4.34 20.14 5.33
CA THR A 96 -5.44 21.05 5.01
C THR A 96 -6.21 20.56 3.79
N GLY A 97 -7.53 20.74 3.83
CA GLY A 97 -8.44 20.27 2.78
C GLY A 97 -8.93 18.84 3.01
N GLU A 98 -10.04 18.52 2.35
CA GLU A 98 -10.65 17.19 2.33
C GLU A 98 -10.87 16.80 0.87
N TYR A 99 -10.90 15.50 0.59
CA TYR A 99 -11.26 14.99 -0.73
C TYR A 99 -12.62 15.55 -1.17
N ASP A 100 -12.70 16.06 -2.39
CA ASP A 100 -13.94 16.51 -3.03
C ASP A 100 -14.62 15.33 -3.76
N PRO A 101 -15.70 14.74 -3.21
CA PRO A 101 -16.33 13.56 -3.78
C PRO A 101 -17.06 13.83 -5.12
N ALA A 102 -17.22 15.09 -5.52
CA ALA A 102 -17.81 15.45 -6.81
C ALA A 102 -16.83 15.28 -7.98
N ARG A 103 -15.53 15.11 -7.71
CA ARG A 103 -14.48 14.95 -8.72
C ARG A 103 -13.71 13.64 -8.47
N PRO A 104 -13.34 12.89 -9.51
CA PRO A 104 -12.71 11.59 -9.35
C PRO A 104 -11.27 11.71 -8.84
N ILE A 105 -10.84 10.74 -8.03
CA ILE A 105 -9.42 10.47 -7.81
C ILE A 105 -8.84 9.84 -9.09
N THR A 106 -7.61 10.21 -9.47
CA THR A 106 -6.97 9.61 -10.66
C THR A 106 -5.69 8.88 -10.28
N LEU A 107 -5.55 7.65 -10.79
CA LEU A 107 -4.31 6.88 -10.75
C LEU A 107 -3.65 6.88 -12.13
N SER A 108 -2.46 7.48 -12.23
CA SER A 108 -1.70 7.55 -13.47
C SER A 108 -0.46 6.67 -13.38
N PHE A 109 -0.46 5.57 -14.13
CA PHE A 109 0.69 4.68 -14.27
C PHE A 109 1.45 5.02 -15.55
N GLY A 110 2.79 5.08 -15.47
CA GLY A 110 3.60 5.42 -16.63
C GLY A 110 3.36 4.46 -17.81
N GLY A 111 2.93 5.00 -18.95
CA GLY A 111 2.66 4.23 -20.18
C GLY A 111 1.27 3.61 -20.26
N GLU A 112 0.40 3.79 -19.25
CA GLU A 112 -0.98 3.33 -19.25
C GLU A 112 -1.96 4.51 -19.32
N PRO A 113 -3.20 4.31 -19.81
CA PRO A 113 -4.27 5.26 -19.63
C PRO A 113 -4.54 5.52 -18.13
N PRO A 114 -4.81 6.77 -17.71
CA PRO A 114 -5.19 7.06 -16.34
C PRO A 114 -6.49 6.35 -15.92
N VAL A 115 -6.52 5.86 -14.69
CA VAL A 115 -7.72 5.27 -14.08
C VAL A 115 -8.42 6.35 -13.26
N ASN A 116 -9.63 6.72 -13.66
CA ASN A 116 -10.47 7.67 -12.92
C ASN A 116 -11.39 6.90 -11.97
N LEU A 117 -11.44 7.34 -10.72
CA LEU A 117 -12.14 6.67 -9.64
C LEU A 117 -13.17 7.63 -9.03
N ALA A 118 -14.42 7.52 -9.46
CA ALA A 118 -15.53 8.34 -8.96
C ALA A 118 -16.11 7.76 -7.65
N MET A 119 -16.38 8.64 -6.68
CA MET A 119 -17.01 8.26 -5.42
C MET A 119 -18.41 7.68 -5.64
N GLY A 120 -18.69 6.54 -5.00
CA GLY A 120 -19.96 5.82 -5.07
C GLY A 120 -20.15 4.98 -6.34
N THR A 121 -19.20 5.00 -7.28
CA THR A 121 -19.20 4.13 -8.47
C THR A 121 -17.96 3.25 -8.50
N ASP A 122 -16.78 3.86 -8.52
CA ASP A 122 -15.49 3.15 -8.62
C ASP A 122 -14.82 2.99 -7.25
N ILE A 123 -15.08 3.92 -6.33
CA ILE A 123 -14.57 3.89 -4.95
C ILE A 123 -15.66 4.13 -3.92
N GLU A 124 -15.47 3.55 -2.73
CA GLU A 124 -16.38 3.64 -1.59
C GLU A 124 -15.62 3.76 -0.27
N THR A 125 -16.31 4.15 0.81
CA THR A 125 -15.79 4.04 2.18
C THR A 125 -16.31 2.76 2.83
N ARG A 126 -15.45 2.08 3.60
CA ARG A 126 -15.78 0.91 4.41
C ARG A 126 -15.17 1.04 5.80
N HIS A 127 -15.42 0.08 6.69
CA HIS A 127 -14.71 -0.04 7.97
C HIS A 127 -14.78 1.21 8.88
N ASN A 128 -15.87 1.97 8.80
CA ASN A 128 -16.07 3.24 9.53
C ASN A 128 -14.94 4.26 9.33
N THR A 129 -14.24 4.23 8.20
CA THR A 129 -13.22 5.22 7.86
C THR A 129 -13.81 6.39 7.07
N ILE A 130 -13.35 7.61 7.34
CA ILE A 130 -13.81 8.83 6.66
C ILE A 130 -12.90 9.28 5.52
N ASN A 131 -11.66 8.82 5.52
CA ASN A 131 -10.59 9.32 4.65
C ASN A 131 -9.83 8.19 3.93
N GLN A 132 -10.39 6.98 3.95
CA GLN A 132 -9.85 5.82 3.28
C GLN A 132 -10.90 5.27 2.31
N PHE A 133 -10.50 5.18 1.05
CA PHE A 133 -11.38 4.85 -0.07
C PHE A 133 -10.92 3.55 -0.71
N PHE A 134 -11.85 2.62 -0.89
CA PHE A 134 -11.60 1.28 -1.41
C PHE A 134 -12.13 1.17 -2.83
N ILE A 135 -11.45 0.42 -3.68
CA ILE A 135 -11.95 0.13 -5.03
C ILE A 135 -13.19 -0.77 -4.92
N ALA A 136 -14.31 -0.33 -5.49
CA ALA A 136 -15.60 -0.98 -5.35
C ALA A 136 -15.79 -2.17 -6.30
N ASP A 137 -15.33 -2.03 -7.55
CA ASP A 137 -15.43 -3.09 -8.56
C ASP A 137 -14.25 -4.06 -8.49
N ALA A 138 -14.55 -5.37 -8.41
CA ALA A 138 -13.54 -6.40 -8.22
C ALA A 138 -12.65 -6.61 -9.46
N GLU A 139 -13.18 -6.42 -10.67
CA GLU A 139 -12.42 -6.58 -11.91
C GLU A 139 -11.45 -5.40 -12.09
N GLN A 140 -11.92 -4.18 -11.88
CA GLN A 140 -11.11 -2.97 -11.87
C GLN A 140 -10.01 -3.04 -10.79
N LEU A 141 -10.36 -3.47 -9.58
CA LEU A 141 -9.39 -3.69 -8.50
C LEU A 141 -8.28 -4.67 -8.91
N ALA A 142 -8.65 -5.81 -9.49
CA ALA A 142 -7.68 -6.80 -9.97
C ALA A 142 -6.76 -6.21 -11.05
N ALA A 143 -7.31 -5.47 -12.02
CA ALA A 143 -6.54 -4.82 -13.07
C ALA A 143 -5.58 -3.75 -12.54
N ILE A 144 -6.00 -2.96 -11.56
CA ILE A 144 -5.16 -1.97 -10.88
C ILE A 144 -4.01 -2.67 -10.15
N ILE A 145 -4.31 -3.71 -9.36
CA ILE A 145 -3.28 -4.46 -8.62
C ILE A 145 -2.28 -5.12 -9.58
N ASP A 146 -2.75 -5.69 -10.69
CA ASP A 146 -1.85 -6.27 -11.70
C ASP A 146 -0.96 -5.19 -12.33
N THR A 147 -1.50 -4.03 -12.66
CA THR A 147 -0.70 -2.89 -13.12
C THR A 147 0.32 -2.46 -12.06
N MET A 148 -0.05 -2.48 -10.78
CA MET A 148 0.86 -2.13 -9.69
C MET A 148 2.04 -3.10 -9.55
N LYS A 149 1.87 -4.39 -9.90
CA LYS A 149 2.94 -5.38 -9.90
C LYS A 149 3.99 -5.09 -10.99
N ASP A 150 3.56 -4.52 -12.11
CA ASP A 150 4.38 -4.32 -13.32
C ASP A 150 4.96 -2.90 -13.45
N ARG A 151 4.67 -2.02 -12.49
CA ARG A 151 5.09 -0.61 -12.50
C ARG A 151 5.92 -0.29 -11.27
N ASN A 152 6.77 0.72 -11.40
CA ASN A 152 7.63 1.19 -10.30
C ASN A 152 6.99 2.33 -9.49
N ALA A 153 5.97 2.97 -10.04
CA ALA A 153 5.34 4.15 -9.46
C ALA A 153 3.93 4.39 -10.00
N VAL A 154 3.17 5.16 -9.24
CA VAL A 154 1.90 5.77 -9.66
C VAL A 154 1.87 7.23 -9.22
N THR A 155 1.35 8.10 -10.08
CA THR A 155 0.94 9.44 -9.67
C THR A 155 -0.50 9.38 -9.23
N LEU A 156 -0.75 9.72 -7.97
CA LEU A 156 -2.07 9.87 -7.39
C LEU A 156 -2.48 11.34 -7.48
N SER A 157 -3.59 11.61 -8.15
CA SER A 157 -4.18 12.95 -8.28
C SER A 157 -5.48 13.00 -7.47
N VAL A 158 -5.56 13.92 -6.52
CA VAL A 158 -6.66 14.02 -5.56
C VAL A 158 -7.28 15.42 -5.61
N PRO A 159 -8.53 15.56 -6.05
CA PRO A 159 -9.24 16.83 -5.98
C PRO A 159 -9.61 17.15 -4.52
N LEU A 160 -9.29 18.35 -4.07
CA LEU A 160 -9.64 18.82 -2.72
C LEU A 160 -10.74 19.88 -2.78
N VAL A 161 -11.61 19.91 -1.76
CA VAL A 161 -12.69 20.89 -1.66
C VAL A 161 -12.12 22.31 -1.67
N GLY A 162 -12.65 23.15 -2.55
CA GLY A 162 -12.23 24.56 -2.67
C GLY A 162 -10.91 24.78 -3.40
N GLN A 163 -10.31 23.74 -4.00
CA GLN A 163 -9.13 23.86 -4.86
C GLN A 163 -9.47 23.59 -6.32
N ASP A 164 -9.07 24.49 -7.21
CA ASP A 164 -9.32 24.36 -8.65
C ASP A 164 -8.56 23.17 -9.24
N GLU A 165 -7.27 23.07 -8.96
CA GLU A 165 -6.40 21.99 -9.42
C GLU A 165 -6.30 20.86 -8.39
N PRO A 166 -6.29 19.58 -8.82
CA PRO A 166 -5.99 18.46 -7.93
C PRO A 166 -4.58 18.52 -7.36
N VAL A 167 -4.40 18.00 -6.15
CA VAL A 167 -3.06 17.73 -5.61
C VAL A 167 -2.52 16.46 -6.23
N GLU A 168 -1.31 16.52 -6.77
CA GLU A 168 -0.62 15.37 -7.32
C GLU A 168 0.51 14.92 -6.41
N THR A 169 0.58 13.62 -6.15
CA THR A 169 1.65 13.02 -5.37
C THR A 169 2.14 11.73 -6.02
N TRP A 170 3.45 11.52 -5.97
CA TRP A 170 4.09 10.32 -6.49
C TRP A 170 4.21 9.28 -5.38
N LEU A 171 3.78 8.05 -5.65
CA LEU A 171 3.87 6.94 -4.72
C LEU A 171 4.69 5.80 -5.35
N SER A 172 5.64 5.27 -4.57
CA SER A 172 6.48 4.16 -5.03
C SER A 172 5.69 2.86 -5.05
N LEU A 173 5.82 2.10 -6.14
CA LEU A 173 5.33 0.73 -6.24
C LEU A 173 6.46 -0.30 -6.13
N ARG A 174 7.70 0.17 -5.89
CA ARG A 174 8.85 -0.70 -5.66
C ARG A 174 8.67 -1.36 -4.30
N GLY A 175 8.32 -2.64 -4.32
CA GLY A 175 8.01 -3.42 -3.12
C GLY A 175 6.62 -4.07 -3.14
N VAL A 176 5.76 -3.75 -4.11
CA VAL A 176 4.43 -4.36 -4.24
C VAL A 176 4.51 -5.89 -4.30
N LEU A 177 5.32 -6.44 -5.22
CA LEU A 177 5.45 -7.90 -5.37
C LEU A 177 5.95 -8.59 -4.09
N ALA A 178 7.00 -8.06 -3.47
CA ALA A 178 7.55 -8.61 -2.24
C ALA A 178 6.56 -8.48 -1.05
N SER A 179 5.78 -7.40 -1.01
CA SER A 179 4.75 -7.20 0.01
C SER A 179 3.58 -8.17 -0.16
N LEU A 180 3.15 -8.42 -1.40
CA LEU A 180 2.14 -9.44 -1.70
C LEU A 180 2.63 -10.84 -1.30
N ASP A 181 3.89 -11.17 -1.58
CA ASP A 181 4.50 -12.45 -1.19
C ASP A 181 4.62 -12.61 0.34
N PHE A 182 5.03 -11.56 1.04
CA PHE A 182 5.02 -11.52 2.51
C PHE A 182 3.62 -11.76 3.06
N MET A 183 2.63 -10.98 2.60
CA MET A 183 1.25 -11.15 3.04
C MET A 183 0.73 -12.53 2.69
N GLU A 184 1.15 -13.10 1.56
CA GLU A 184 0.77 -14.45 1.20
C GLU A 184 1.29 -15.50 2.19
N THR A 185 2.59 -15.40 2.46
CA THR A 185 3.35 -16.32 3.32
C THR A 185 2.86 -16.27 4.77
N TYR A 186 2.55 -15.09 5.29
CA TYR A 186 2.22 -14.90 6.70
C TYR A 186 0.71 -14.92 7.00
N ALA A 187 -0.15 -14.69 6.01
CA ALA A 187 -1.60 -14.88 6.16
C ALA A 187 -1.96 -16.32 6.53
N ARG A 188 -1.24 -17.31 5.97
CA ARG A 188 -1.51 -18.75 6.18
C ARG A 188 -0.96 -19.32 7.50
N LYS A 189 -0.13 -18.57 8.25
CA LYS A 189 0.56 -19.09 9.45
C LYS A 189 -0.29 -19.09 10.74
N VAL A 190 -1.61 -18.90 10.67
CA VAL A 190 -2.54 -19.07 11.81
C VAL A 190 -2.79 -20.56 12.13
N ALA A 191 -1.74 -21.38 12.08
CA ALA A 191 -1.81 -22.73 12.61
C ALA A 191 -1.69 -22.71 14.14
N GLN A 192 -2.60 -21.98 14.82
CA GLN A 192 -2.89 -22.01 16.26
C GLN A 192 -4.34 -21.59 16.55
N TYR A 193 -5.32 -22.16 15.82
CA TYR A 193 -6.66 -22.29 16.38
C TYR A 193 -6.65 -23.38 17.46
#